data_AF-A0A3P7IXU0-F1
#
_entry.id   AF-A0A3P7IXU0-F1
#
_cell.length_a   1.000
_cell.length_b   1.000
_cell.length_c   1.000
_cell.angle_alpha   90.00
_cell.angle_beta   90.00
_cell.angle_gamma   90.00
#
_symmetry.space_group_name_H-M   'P 1'
#
loop_
_entity.id
_entity.type
_entity.pdbx_description
1 polymer ?
#
loop_
_entity_poly.entity_id
_entity_poly.type
_entity_poly.pdbx_seq_one_letter_code
_entity_poly.pdbx_strand_id
1 'polypeptide(L)'
;MGESQDDGKAMSELIGFLTPTTRLDVRRAALDYVIAVSGALDGSASRLFLNNDCAMGEAVCKLCEETLSDRSQTLSALTNFSSGSAEVANYILTKSKCAQLSFDACRSRALFANFGARLLANLSRHFPDRVNELLLAHEREALSVLVGELVLQLIFSFTRMKSIVLIRAEEVVN
;
A
#
# COMPACT_ATOMS: atom_id res chain seq x y z
N MET A 1 -3.27 -25.81 26.02
CA MET A 1 -4.48 -25.08 25.57
C MET A 1 -4.40 -23.56 25.86
N GLY A 2 -3.20 -22.97 26.03
CA GLY A 2 -3.06 -21.55 26.43
C GLY A 2 -2.63 -20.58 25.32
N GLU A 3 -1.97 -21.04 24.26
CA GLU A 3 -1.37 -20.17 23.23
C GLU A 3 -2.43 -19.54 22.30
N SER A 4 -3.42 -20.31 21.87
CA SER A 4 -4.44 -19.83 20.92
C SER A 4 -5.36 -18.74 21.48
N GLN A 5 -5.49 -18.64 22.81
CA GLN A 5 -6.34 -17.66 23.46
C GLN A 5 -5.61 -16.33 23.67
N ASP A 6 -4.29 -16.40 23.92
CA ASP A 6 -3.43 -15.23 24.07
C ASP A 6 -3.16 -14.56 22.70
N ASP A 7 -2.94 -15.37 21.66
CA ASP A 7 -2.76 -14.88 20.28
C ASP A 7 -4.00 -14.10 19.77
N GLY A 8 -5.20 -14.59 20.08
CA GLY A 8 -6.46 -13.91 19.71
C GLY A 8 -6.64 -12.57 20.43
N LYS A 9 -6.21 -12.48 21.68
CA LYS A 9 -6.24 -11.24 22.47
C LYS A 9 -5.21 -10.24 21.95
N ALA A 10 -3.97 -10.67 21.70
CA ALA A 10 -2.92 -9.84 21.14
C ALA A 10 -3.31 -9.26 19.76
N MET A 11 -3.94 -10.07 18.91
CA MET A 11 -4.45 -9.61 17.61
C MET A 11 -5.54 -8.55 17.76
N SER A 12 -6.46 -8.74 18.70
CA SER A 12 -7.54 -7.78 18.97
C SER A 12 -7.00 -6.45 19.50
N GLU A 13 -6.01 -6.49 20.39
CA GLU A 13 -5.33 -5.28 20.88
C GLU A 13 -4.58 -4.57 19.75
N LEU A 14 -3.86 -5.32 18.91
CA LEU A 14 -3.18 -4.77 17.74
C LEU A 14 -4.15 -4.04 16.80
N ILE A 15 -5.30 -4.64 16.50
CA ILE A 15 -6.37 -4.00 15.71
C ILE A 15 -6.86 -2.71 16.39
N GLY A 16 -7.04 -2.73 17.71
CA GLY A 16 -7.43 -1.55 18.49
C GLY A 16 -6.42 -0.39 18.39
N PHE A 17 -5.12 -0.71 18.35
CA PHE A 17 -4.07 0.31 18.18
C PHE A 17 -4.07 0.97 16.80
N LEU A 18 -4.63 0.32 15.78
CA LEU A 18 -4.73 0.86 14.41
C LEU A 18 -5.87 1.87 14.22
N THR A 19 -6.55 2.28 15.29
CA THR A 19 -7.58 3.33 15.19
C THR A 19 -6.97 4.73 14.99
N PRO A 20 -7.59 5.60 14.16
CA PRO A 20 -7.10 6.96 13.89
C PRO A 20 -6.97 7.86 15.14
N THR A 21 -7.68 7.55 16.22
CA THR A 21 -7.65 8.27 17.49
C THR A 21 -6.59 7.76 18.47
N THR A 22 -5.97 6.60 18.22
CA THR A 22 -4.83 6.10 19.02
C THR A 22 -3.69 7.12 19.02
N ARG A 23 -2.90 7.15 20.09
CA ARG A 23 -1.67 7.98 20.14
C ARG A 23 -0.74 7.62 18.97
N LEU A 24 -0.20 8.64 18.29
CA LEU A 24 0.52 8.49 17.02
C LEU A 24 1.71 7.50 17.09
N ASP A 25 2.48 7.54 18.16
CA ASP A 25 3.62 6.65 18.40
C ASP A 25 3.19 5.17 18.54
N VAL A 26 2.13 4.91 19.31
CA VAL A 26 1.57 3.56 19.50
C VAL A 26 1.02 3.03 18.19
N ARG A 27 0.27 3.87 17.46
CA ARG A 27 -0.30 3.51 16.18
C ARG A 27 0.77 3.20 15.14
N ARG A 28 1.84 4.00 15.08
CA ARG A 28 2.96 3.76 14.17
C ARG A 28 3.70 2.48 14.50
N ALA A 29 3.96 2.21 15.78
CA ALA A 29 4.58 0.96 16.21
C ALA A 29 3.72 -0.27 15.83
N ALA A 30 2.40 -0.18 16.03
CA ALA A 30 1.46 -1.21 15.61
C ALA A 30 1.49 -1.42 14.09
N LEU A 31 1.49 -0.33 13.31
CA LEU A 31 1.50 -0.39 11.86
C LEU A 31 2.83 -0.94 11.31
N ASP A 32 3.96 -0.57 11.91
CA ASP A 32 5.28 -1.12 11.56
C ASP A 32 5.34 -2.63 11.82
N TYR A 33 4.75 -3.10 12.92
CA TYR A 33 4.60 -4.54 13.16
C TYR A 33 3.76 -5.23 12.08
N VAL A 34 2.60 -4.66 11.72
CA VAL A 34 1.75 -5.20 10.64
C VAL A 34 2.49 -5.25 9.30
N ILE A 35 3.27 -4.22 8.97
CA ILE A 35 4.09 -4.21 7.76
C ILE A 35 5.15 -5.32 7.80
N ALA A 36 5.84 -5.48 8.93
CA ALA A 36 6.86 -6.51 9.08
C ALA A 36 6.28 -7.92 8.90
N VAL A 37 5.14 -8.21 9.54
CA VAL A 37 4.50 -9.55 9.45
C VAL A 37 3.90 -9.79 8.07
N SER A 38 3.24 -8.77 7.48
CA SER A 38 2.67 -8.90 6.14
C SER A 38 3.71 -9.02 5.03
N GLY A 39 4.95 -8.58 5.27
CA GLY A 39 6.05 -8.70 4.31
C GLY A 39 6.60 -10.12 4.15
N ALA A 40 6.18 -11.07 4.98
CA ALA A 40 6.60 -12.46 4.87
C ALA A 40 6.10 -13.10 3.57
N LEU A 41 7.00 -13.74 2.82
CA LEU A 41 6.72 -14.40 1.54
C LEU A 41 6.18 -15.83 1.71
N ASP A 42 5.46 -16.10 2.79
CA ASP A 42 4.93 -17.42 3.17
C ASP A 42 3.40 -17.52 2.98
N GLY A 43 2.78 -16.52 2.34
CA GLY A 43 1.34 -16.43 2.14
C GLY A 43 0.55 -16.22 3.44
N SER A 44 1.20 -15.85 4.55
CA SER A 44 0.51 -15.46 5.78
C SER A 44 -0.16 -14.09 5.69
N ALA A 45 0.30 -13.21 4.78
CA ALA A 45 -0.22 -11.86 4.63
C ALA A 45 -1.74 -11.84 4.34
N SER A 46 -2.21 -12.62 3.36
CA SER A 46 -3.64 -12.67 3.03
C SER A 46 -4.46 -13.28 4.17
N ARG A 47 -3.93 -14.29 4.87
CA ARG A 47 -4.56 -14.87 6.06
C ARG A 47 -4.69 -13.84 7.18
N LEU A 48 -3.64 -13.07 7.46
CA LEU A 48 -3.67 -11.99 8.45
C LEU A 48 -4.74 -10.94 8.10
N PHE A 49 -4.87 -10.60 6.81
CA PHE A 49 -5.90 -9.66 6.37
C PHE A 49 -7.32 -10.22 6.54
N LEU A 50 -7.56 -11.46 6.13
CA LEU A 50 -8.90 -12.07 6.03
C LEU A 50 -9.41 -12.67 7.34
N ASN A 51 -8.52 -12.99 8.28
CA ASN A 51 -8.87 -13.54 9.58
C ASN A 51 -9.80 -12.59 10.36
N ASN A 52 -10.63 -13.17 11.24
CA ASN A 52 -11.57 -12.46 12.09
C ASN A 52 -12.44 -11.46 11.30
N ASP A 53 -13.12 -11.97 10.26
CA ASP A 53 -14.01 -11.18 9.39
C ASP A 53 -13.35 -9.94 8.77
N CYS A 54 -12.08 -10.09 8.37
CA CYS A 54 -11.25 -9.03 7.82
C CYS A 54 -10.95 -7.85 8.76
N ALA A 55 -11.09 -8.00 10.08
CA ALA A 55 -10.96 -6.88 11.03
C ALA A 55 -9.61 -6.14 10.94
N MET A 56 -8.50 -6.86 10.73
CA MET A 56 -7.18 -6.26 10.50
C MET A 56 -7.17 -5.46 9.19
N GLY A 57 -7.68 -6.06 8.11
CA GLY A 57 -7.77 -5.42 6.81
C GLY A 57 -8.64 -4.17 6.81
N GLU A 58 -9.77 -4.21 7.52
CA GLU A 58 -10.67 -3.08 7.72
C GLU A 58 -9.97 -1.95 8.49
N ALA A 59 -9.29 -2.26 9.59
CA ALA A 59 -8.58 -1.26 10.39
C ALA A 59 -7.50 -0.55 9.56
N VAL A 60 -6.71 -1.29 8.78
CA VAL A 60 -5.68 -0.72 7.90
C VAL A 60 -6.29 0.12 6.77
N CYS A 61 -7.37 -0.35 6.13
CA CYS A 61 -8.10 0.41 5.12
C CYS A 61 -8.63 1.73 5.69
N LYS A 62 -9.32 1.67 6.83
CA LYS A 62 -9.87 2.85 7.51
C LYS A 62 -8.79 3.85 7.88
N LEU A 63 -7.67 3.37 8.41
CA LEU A 63 -6.54 4.24 8.76
C LEU A 63 -5.95 4.93 7.50
N CYS A 64 -5.84 4.21 6.40
CA CYS A 64 -5.40 4.76 5.11
C CYS A 64 -6.31 5.88 4.61
N GLU A 65 -7.62 5.70 4.78
CA GLU A 65 -8.64 6.67 4.37
C GLU A 65 -8.65 7.91 5.25
N GLU A 66 -8.58 7.73 6.57
CA GLU A 66 -8.79 8.81 7.54
C GLU A 66 -7.51 9.60 7.88
N THR A 67 -6.32 9.02 7.69
CA THR A 67 -5.06 9.64 8.13
C THR A 67 -4.05 9.81 7.00
N LEU A 68 -3.74 11.06 6.64
CA LEU A 68 -2.72 11.35 5.63
C LEU A 68 -1.31 10.98 6.13
N SER A 69 -1.03 11.16 7.42
CA SER A 69 0.28 10.90 8.03
C SER A 69 0.71 9.44 7.98
N ASP A 70 -0.25 8.52 7.97
CA ASP A 70 0.00 7.08 8.06
C ASP A 70 -0.20 6.41 6.69
N ARG A 71 -0.71 7.15 5.69
CA ARG A 71 -1.07 6.66 4.36
C ARG A 71 0.06 5.93 3.64
N SER A 72 1.30 6.38 3.79
CA SER A 72 2.45 5.67 3.21
C SER A 72 2.61 4.26 3.77
N GLN A 73 2.47 4.12 5.08
CA GLN A 73 2.67 2.86 5.79
C GLN A 73 1.47 1.93 5.55
N THR A 74 0.23 2.45 5.61
CA THR A 74 -0.96 1.65 5.32
C THR A 74 -0.99 1.16 3.88
N LEU A 75 -0.61 2.00 2.90
CA LEU A 75 -0.48 1.55 1.52
C LEU A 75 0.60 0.46 1.38
N SER A 76 1.73 0.58 2.09
CA SER A 76 2.74 -0.49 2.12
C SER A 76 2.15 -1.81 2.63
N ALA A 77 1.42 -1.81 3.74
CA ALA A 77 0.76 -3.01 4.26
C ALA A 77 -0.26 -3.58 3.25
N LEU A 78 -1.10 -2.73 2.64
CA LEU A 78 -2.08 -3.14 1.64
C LEU A 78 -1.41 -3.73 0.38
N THR A 79 -0.24 -3.22 -0.03
CA THR A 79 0.52 -3.83 -1.14
C THR A 79 1.00 -5.23 -0.80
N ASN A 80 1.39 -5.48 0.44
CA ASN A 80 1.79 -6.81 0.90
C ASN A 80 0.59 -7.77 0.91
N PHE A 81 -0.52 -7.34 1.51
CA PHE A 81 -1.74 -8.14 1.64
C PHE A 81 -2.35 -8.53 0.27
N SER A 82 -2.34 -7.60 -0.68
CA SER A 82 -2.91 -7.81 -2.02
C SER A 82 -1.98 -8.50 -3.02
N SER A 83 -0.71 -8.76 -2.67
CA SER A 83 0.32 -9.20 -3.61
C SER A 83 -0.03 -10.48 -4.40
N GLY A 84 -0.77 -11.40 -3.77
CA GLY A 84 -1.20 -12.64 -4.42
C GLY A 84 -2.60 -13.12 -4.03
N SER A 85 -3.44 -12.29 -3.40
CA SER A 85 -4.81 -12.69 -3.00
C SER A 85 -5.86 -11.89 -3.73
N ALA A 86 -6.65 -12.61 -4.53
CA ALA A 86 -7.82 -12.06 -5.21
C ALA A 86 -8.92 -11.65 -4.21
N GLU A 87 -9.05 -12.35 -3.08
CA GLU A 87 -10.02 -12.05 -2.03
C GLU A 87 -9.71 -10.70 -1.37
N VAL A 88 -8.44 -10.47 -1.00
CA VAL A 88 -7.99 -9.18 -0.46
C VAL A 88 -8.17 -8.07 -1.49
N ALA A 89 -7.75 -8.30 -2.75
CA ALA A 89 -7.92 -7.33 -3.82
C ALA A 89 -9.40 -6.97 -4.04
N ASN A 90 -10.29 -7.96 -4.01
CA ASN A 90 -11.72 -7.74 -4.13
C ASN A 90 -12.28 -6.94 -2.95
N TYR A 91 -11.85 -7.25 -1.72
CA TYR A 91 -12.24 -6.49 -0.53
C TYR A 91 -11.85 -5.02 -0.69
N ILE A 92 -10.59 -4.75 -1.01
CA ILE A 92 -10.09 -3.37 -1.18
C ILE A 92 -10.92 -2.61 -2.23
N LEU A 93 -11.24 -3.23 -3.36
CA LEU A 93 -12.03 -2.60 -4.43
C LEU A 93 -13.50 -2.38 -4.07
N THR A 94 -14.09 -3.21 -3.21
CA THR A 94 -15.53 -3.17 -2.90
C THR A 94 -15.86 -2.43 -1.61
N LYS A 95 -14.93 -2.42 -0.64
CA LYS A 95 -15.17 -1.98 0.73
C LYS A 95 -14.30 -0.80 1.16
N SER A 96 -13.38 -0.34 0.31
CA SER A 96 -12.47 0.76 0.64
C SER A 96 -12.32 1.78 -0.49
N LYS A 97 -11.84 2.96 -0.15
CA LYS A 97 -11.40 4.01 -1.08
C LYS A 97 -9.90 3.95 -1.37
N CYS A 98 -9.20 2.92 -0.89
CA CYS A 98 -7.74 2.83 -0.97
C CYS A 98 -7.23 2.78 -2.42
N ALA A 99 -8.00 2.22 -3.36
CA ALA A 99 -7.68 2.23 -4.79
C ALA A 99 -7.70 3.66 -5.37
N GLN A 100 -8.75 4.43 -5.08
CA GLN A 100 -8.90 5.82 -5.49
C GLN A 100 -7.80 6.70 -4.88
N LEU A 101 -7.53 6.54 -3.58
CA LEU A 101 -6.44 7.26 -2.89
C LEU A 101 -5.06 6.92 -3.45
N SER A 102 -4.86 5.68 -3.90
CA SER A 102 -3.63 5.26 -4.56
C SER A 102 -3.44 5.94 -5.91
N PHE A 103 -4.52 6.08 -6.68
CA PHE A 103 -4.51 6.83 -7.92
C PHE A 103 -4.22 8.32 -7.66
N ASP A 104 -4.90 8.93 -6.69
CA ASP A 104 -4.68 10.33 -6.34
C ASP A 104 -3.23 10.59 -5.89
N ALA A 105 -2.63 9.64 -5.17
CA ALA A 105 -1.22 9.71 -4.79
C ALA A 105 -0.29 9.68 -6.00
N CYS A 106 -0.57 8.85 -7.01
CA CYS A 106 0.18 8.80 -8.25
C CYS A 106 0.03 10.10 -9.04
N ARG A 107 -1.20 10.56 -9.24
CA ARG A 107 -1.52 11.80 -9.96
C ARG A 107 -0.89 13.03 -9.34
N SER A 108 -0.93 13.16 -8.02
CA SER A 108 -0.35 14.29 -7.29
C SER A 108 1.16 14.19 -7.07
N ARG A 109 1.80 13.10 -7.52
CA ARG A 109 3.23 12.80 -7.28
C ARG A 109 3.59 12.84 -5.80
N ALA A 110 2.71 12.31 -4.96
CA ALA A 110 2.99 12.20 -3.53
C ALA A 110 4.27 11.38 -3.29
N LEU A 111 4.99 11.66 -2.21
CA LEU A 111 6.23 10.94 -1.86
C LEU A 111 6.04 9.41 -1.75
N PHE A 112 4.81 8.97 -1.47
CA PHE A 112 4.42 7.57 -1.34
C PHE A 112 3.69 7.02 -2.58
N ALA A 113 3.72 7.73 -3.72
CA ALA A 113 3.08 7.32 -4.98
C ALA A 113 3.49 5.90 -5.42
N ASN A 114 4.73 5.49 -5.15
CA ASN A 114 5.21 4.15 -5.47
C ASN A 114 4.40 3.04 -4.78
N PHE A 115 3.97 3.24 -3.53
CA PHE A 115 3.10 2.28 -2.85
C PHE A 115 1.70 2.26 -3.47
N GLY A 116 1.16 3.42 -3.84
CA GLY A 116 -0.11 3.52 -4.56
C GLY A 116 -0.08 2.80 -5.90
N ALA A 117 0.95 3.03 -6.72
CA ALA A 117 1.12 2.37 -8.01
C ALA A 117 1.23 0.84 -7.88
N ARG A 118 1.97 0.36 -6.87
CA ARG A 118 2.07 -1.07 -6.56
C ARG A 118 0.73 -1.68 -6.15
N LEU A 119 -0.05 -0.96 -5.34
CA LEU A 119 -1.37 -1.44 -4.93
C LEU A 119 -2.27 -1.56 -6.16
N LEU A 120 -2.34 -0.51 -6.99
CA LEU A 120 -3.10 -0.54 -8.24
C LEU A 120 -2.65 -1.68 -9.16
N ALA A 121 -1.35 -1.94 -9.30
CA ALA A 121 -0.85 -3.06 -10.08
C ALA A 121 -1.30 -4.44 -9.54
N ASN A 122 -1.30 -4.62 -8.21
CA ASN A 122 -1.81 -5.85 -7.60
C ASN A 122 -3.32 -6.01 -7.81
N LEU A 123 -4.10 -4.93 -7.64
CA LEU A 123 -5.53 -4.95 -7.88
C LEU A 123 -5.84 -5.27 -9.35
N SER A 124 -5.15 -4.63 -10.28
CA SER A 124 -5.31 -4.84 -11.73
C SER A 124 -4.88 -6.23 -12.18
N ARG A 125 -3.92 -6.86 -11.50
CA ARG A 125 -3.53 -8.26 -11.78
C ARG A 125 -4.72 -9.21 -11.60
N HIS A 126 -5.57 -8.96 -10.60
CA HIS A 126 -6.71 -9.81 -10.28
C HIS A 126 -8.02 -9.34 -10.95
N PHE A 127 -8.23 -8.02 -11.05
CA PHE A 127 -9.47 -7.42 -11.55
C PHE A 127 -9.19 -6.22 -12.47
N PRO A 128 -8.59 -6.43 -13.65
CA PRO A 128 -8.16 -5.33 -14.53
C PRO A 128 -9.31 -4.43 -14.96
N ASP A 129 -10.44 -5.02 -15.36
CA ASP A 129 -11.61 -4.27 -15.85
C ASP A 129 -12.22 -3.40 -14.75
N ARG A 130 -12.36 -3.95 -13.54
CA ARG A 130 -12.94 -3.22 -12.40
C ARG A 130 -12.06 -2.08 -11.93
N VAL A 131 -10.73 -2.26 -11.96
CA VAL A 131 -9.81 -1.16 -11.67
C VAL A 131 -9.96 -0.09 -12.74
N ASN A 132 -9.98 -0.47 -14.03
CA ASN A 132 -10.14 0.47 -15.12
C ASN A 132 -11.47 1.25 -15.01
N GLU A 133 -12.59 0.58 -14.76
CA GLU A 133 -13.90 1.21 -14.55
C GLU A 133 -13.89 2.18 -13.36
N LEU A 134 -13.34 1.76 -12.21
CA LEU A 134 -13.23 2.61 -11.02
C LEU A 134 -12.40 3.85 -11.30
N LEU A 135 -11.28 3.70 -12.02
CA LEU A 135 -10.40 4.81 -12.36
C LEU A 135 -11.03 5.75 -13.39
N LEU A 136 -11.69 5.22 -14.43
CA LEU A 136 -12.39 6.03 -15.44
C LEU A 136 -13.58 6.80 -14.86
N ALA A 137 -14.28 6.20 -13.89
CA ALA A 137 -15.35 6.87 -13.16
C ALA A 137 -14.83 8.03 -12.31
N HIS A 138 -13.59 7.94 -11.82
CA HIS A 138 -12.94 9.02 -11.04
C HIS A 138 -12.29 10.07 -11.95
N GLU A 139 -11.60 9.65 -13.01
CA GLU A 139 -10.92 10.51 -13.96
C GLU A 139 -10.90 9.88 -15.37
N ARG A 140 -11.48 10.60 -16.35
CA ARG A 140 -11.67 10.12 -17.73
C ARG A 140 -10.36 9.70 -18.42
N GLU A 141 -9.26 10.32 -18.02
CA GLU A 141 -7.91 10.13 -18.55
C GLU A 141 -6.99 9.40 -17.55
N ALA A 142 -7.55 8.63 -16.62
CA ALA A 142 -6.78 8.01 -15.54
C ALA A 142 -5.59 7.15 -16.04
N LEU A 143 -5.76 6.39 -17.11
CA LEU A 143 -4.67 5.57 -17.67
C LEU A 143 -3.57 6.42 -18.29
N SER A 144 -3.89 7.49 -19.01
CA SER A 144 -2.85 8.37 -19.59
C SER A 144 -2.10 9.13 -18.51
N VAL A 145 -2.78 9.52 -17.41
CA VAL A 145 -2.14 10.08 -16.22
C VAL A 145 -1.17 9.08 -15.61
N LEU A 146 -1.60 7.84 -15.33
CA LEU A 146 -0.72 6.83 -14.73
C LEU A 146 0.49 6.49 -15.64
N VAL A 147 0.27 6.34 -16.95
CA VAL A 147 1.34 6.05 -17.91
C VAL A 147 2.31 7.22 -18.05
N GLY A 148 1.80 8.45 -18.12
CA GLY A 148 2.62 9.66 -18.15
C GLY A 148 3.53 9.76 -16.92
N GLU A 149 2.99 9.45 -15.75
CA GLU A 149 3.76 9.45 -14.49
C GLU A 149 4.83 8.34 -14.45
N LEU A 150 4.51 7.12 -14.88
CA LEU A 150 5.47 6.02 -14.97
C LEU A 150 6.65 6.37 -15.91
N VAL A 151 6.35 6.96 -17.07
CA VAL A 151 7.37 7.40 -18.03
C VAL A 151 8.25 8.50 -17.44
N LEU A 152 7.67 9.48 -16.75
CA LEU A 152 8.43 10.53 -16.08
C LEU A 152 9.32 9.99 -14.96
N GLN A 153 8.82 9.08 -14.12
CA GLN A 153 9.63 8.44 -13.09
C GLN A 153 10.82 7.65 -13.66
N LEU A 154 10.63 6.95 -14.78
CA LEU A 154 11.71 6.29 -15.51
C LEU A 154 12.73 7.31 -16.02
N ILE A 155 12.29 8.40 -16.65
CA ILE A 155 13.19 9.47 -17.15
C ILE A 155 13.99 10.09 -16.01
N PHE A 156 13.37 10.42 -14.88
CA PHE A 156 14.07 10.96 -13.70
C PHE A 156 15.08 9.95 -13.13
N SER A 157 14.73 8.66 -13.08
CA SER A 157 15.63 7.61 -12.62
C SER A 157 16.84 7.44 -13.55
N PHE A 158 16.62 7.48 -14.87
CA PHE A 158 17.69 7.46 -15.87
C PHE A 158 18.59 8.71 -15.81
N THR A 159 18.00 9.89 -15.63
CA THR A 159 18.75 11.14 -15.52
C THR A 159 19.61 11.15 -14.25
N ARG A 160 19.04 10.69 -13.12
CA ARG A 160 19.77 10.58 -11.84
C ARG A 160 20.88 9.54 -11.90
N MET A 161 20.66 8.41 -12.58
CA MET A 161 21.74 7.43 -12.85
C MET A 161 22.85 8.03 -13.70
N LYS A 162 22.54 8.78 -14.76
CA LYS A 162 23.54 9.47 -15.58
C LYS A 162 24.36 10.47 -14.76
N SER A 163 23.73 11.24 -13.88
CA SER A 163 24.44 12.18 -13.00
C SER A 163 25.39 11.48 -12.03
N ILE A 164 24.98 10.35 -11.44
CA ILE A 164 25.84 9.55 -10.55
C ILE A 164 27.03 8.94 -11.31
N VAL A 165 26.80 8.47 -12.54
CA VAL A 165 27.88 7.93 -13.39
C VAL A 165 28.85 9.04 -13.82
N LEU A 166 28.36 10.25 -14.13
CA LEU A 166 29.23 11.38 -14.46
C LEU A 166 30.08 11.82 -13.26
N ILE A 167 29.49 11.94 -12.07
CA ILE A 167 30.22 12.32 -10.85
C ILE A 167 31.32 11.29 -10.54
N ARG A 168 31.01 9.99 -10.68
CA ARG A 168 32.00 8.92 -10.47
C ARG A 168 33.07 8.88 -11.56
N ALA A 169 32.78 9.34 -12.78
CA ALA A 169 33.79 9.45 -13.83
C ALA A 169 34.75 10.63 -13.58
N GLU A 170 34.28 11.72 -12.97
CA GLU A 170 35.12 12.87 -12.60
C GLU A 170 35.99 12.61 -11.36
N GLU A 171 35.54 11.77 -10.42
CA GLU A 171 36.32 11.32 -9.24
C GLU A 171 37.44 10.31 -9.59
N VAL A 172 37.36 9.62 -10.73
CA VAL A 172 38.38 8.64 -11.18
C VAL A 172 39.47 9.29 -12.05
N VAL A 173 39.24 10.53 -12.51
CA VAL A 173 40.14 11.27 -13.42
C VAL A 173 40.93 12.37 -12.69
N ASN A 174 40.73 12.56 -11.38
CA ASN A 174 41.57 13.39 -10.50
C ASN A 174 42.29 12.53 -9.46
#